data_AF-A0AAV3NW22-F1
#
_entry.id   AF-A0AAV3NW22-F1
#
_cell.length_a   1.000
_cell.length_b   1.000
_cell.length_c   1.000
_cell.angle_alpha   90.00
_cell.angle_beta   90.00
_cell.angle_gamma   90.00
#
_symmetry.space_group_name_H-M   'P 1'
#
loop_
_entity.id
_entity.type
_entity.pdbx_description
1 polymer ?
#
loop_
_entity_poly.entity_id
_entity_poly.type
_entity_poly.pdbx_seq_one_letter_code
_entity_poly.pdbx_strand_id
1 'polypeptide(L)'
;MGKGGGCVTSKHPKPPPPTTTTTPPPPPQTQPTTTPTPPQPTPPPKTPKIFIVFYSMYGHVEALAKKMKAAIDSVQGVEATLYRVPETLSDDVLSKMRAPSKDDNIPVMESVADLAEADGFLFGFPTRFGTMAAQMKAFFDATGKLWKEQKLSGKPAGFFVSTGTQGGGQETTA
;
A
#
# COMPACT_ATOMS: atom_id res chain seq x y z
N MET A 1 -17.98 -11.91 -27.36
CA MET A 1 -18.16 -10.83 -28.34
C MET A 1 -18.87 -9.63 -27.70
N GLY A 2 -18.13 -8.70 -27.10
CA GLY A 2 -18.68 -7.43 -26.61
C GLY A 2 -18.47 -6.35 -27.68
N LYS A 3 -19.53 -5.64 -28.08
CA LYS A 3 -19.48 -4.62 -29.13
C LYS A 3 -18.64 -3.42 -28.65
N GLY A 4 -17.56 -3.13 -29.39
CA GLY A 4 -16.77 -1.91 -29.23
C GLY A 4 -17.60 -0.68 -29.59
N GLY A 5 -17.76 0.23 -28.62
CA GLY A 5 -18.31 1.56 -28.86
C GLY A 5 -17.30 2.37 -29.65
N GLY A 6 -17.67 2.74 -30.88
CA GLY A 6 -16.83 3.44 -31.84
C GLY A 6 -16.50 4.88 -31.44
N CYS A 7 -15.39 5.36 -32.00
CA CYS A 7 -14.92 6.74 -31.95
C CYS A 7 -16.01 7.71 -32.46
N VAL A 8 -16.36 8.68 -31.63
CA VAL A 8 -17.20 9.82 -32.03
C VAL A 8 -16.34 10.79 -32.84
N THR A 9 -16.67 11.00 -34.11
CA THR A 9 -15.99 12.00 -34.96
C THR A 9 -16.64 13.37 -34.75
N SER A 10 -15.92 14.33 -34.16
CA SER A 10 -16.41 15.70 -34.01
C SER A 10 -16.29 16.45 -35.34
N LYS A 11 -17.41 16.73 -36.02
CA LYS A 11 -17.47 17.72 -37.09
C LYS A 11 -17.72 19.09 -36.47
N HIS A 12 -16.67 19.87 -36.26
CA HIS A 12 -16.79 21.32 -36.04
C HIS A 12 -16.29 22.08 -37.27
N PRO A 13 -17.03 23.08 -37.78
CA PRO A 13 -16.58 23.94 -38.86
C PRO A 13 -15.43 24.85 -38.40
N LYS A 14 -14.50 25.11 -39.31
CA LYS A 14 -13.26 25.87 -39.05
C LYS A 14 -13.57 27.36 -38.86
N PRO A 15 -13.00 28.04 -37.85
CA PRO A 15 -13.24 29.47 -37.63
C PRO A 15 -12.52 30.36 -38.68
N PRO A 16 -13.07 31.54 -39.00
CA PRO A 16 -12.48 32.50 -39.94
C PRO A 16 -11.20 33.16 -39.39
N PRO A 17 -10.32 33.69 -40.28
CA PRO A 17 -9.01 34.21 -39.89
C PRO A 17 -9.09 35.51 -39.08
N PRO A 18 -8.09 35.77 -38.21
CA PRO A 18 -8.15 36.83 -37.21
C PRO A 18 -7.96 38.22 -37.81
N THR A 19 -8.86 39.14 -37.44
CA THR A 19 -8.71 40.59 -37.65
C THR A 19 -7.84 41.16 -36.54
N THR A 20 -6.71 41.79 -36.88
CA THR A 20 -5.84 42.47 -35.92
C THR A 20 -6.51 43.74 -35.40
N THR A 21 -7.03 43.69 -34.19
CA THR A 21 -7.38 44.88 -33.40
C THR A 21 -6.44 44.92 -32.20
N THR A 22 -5.54 45.89 -32.21
CA THR A 22 -4.56 46.13 -31.14
C THR A 22 -5.29 46.74 -29.94
N THR A 23 -5.66 45.90 -28.97
CA THR A 23 -6.18 46.33 -27.67
C THR A 23 -5.01 46.53 -26.70
N PRO A 24 -4.91 47.64 -25.96
CA PRO A 24 -3.87 47.85 -24.96
C PRO A 24 -3.99 46.84 -23.80
N PRO A 25 -2.88 46.50 -23.12
CA PRO A 25 -2.84 45.45 -22.11
C PRO A 25 -3.72 45.79 -20.90
N PRO A 26 -4.40 44.81 -20.29
CA PRO A 26 -5.14 45.01 -19.06
C PRO A 26 -4.18 45.29 -17.88
N PRO A 27 -4.61 46.08 -16.87
CA PRO A 27 -3.82 46.32 -15.67
C PRO A 27 -3.57 45.02 -14.89
N PRO A 28 -2.50 44.95 -14.07
CA PRO A 28 -2.13 43.74 -13.33
C PRO A 28 -3.30 43.27 -12.44
N GLN A 29 -3.79 42.05 -12.70
CA GLN A 29 -4.73 41.40 -11.81
C GLN A 29 -3.96 40.94 -10.56
N THR A 30 -4.32 41.50 -9.41
CA THR A 30 -3.91 41.01 -8.10
C THR A 30 -4.38 39.57 -7.95
N GLN A 31 -3.43 38.63 -7.81
CA GLN A 31 -3.75 37.25 -7.46
C GLN A 31 -4.49 37.23 -6.10
N PRO A 32 -5.59 36.48 -5.96
CA PRO A 32 -6.16 36.23 -4.65
C PRO A 32 -5.12 35.52 -3.78
N THR A 33 -4.79 36.16 -2.67
CA THR A 33 -3.87 35.65 -1.64
C THR A 33 -4.33 34.26 -1.21
N THR A 34 -3.51 33.24 -1.42
CA THR A 34 -3.71 31.93 -0.81
C THR A 34 -3.59 32.10 0.70
N THR A 35 -4.72 32.12 1.40
CA THR A 35 -4.74 31.95 2.85
C THR A 35 -4.09 30.60 3.16
N PRO A 36 -3.01 30.53 3.95
CA PRO A 36 -2.48 29.25 4.39
C PRO A 36 -3.55 28.57 5.25
N THR A 37 -3.96 27.37 4.84
CA THR A 37 -4.80 26.48 5.66
C THR A 37 -4.16 26.37 7.04
N PRO A 38 -4.89 26.67 8.14
CA PRO A 38 -4.37 26.52 9.49
C PRO A 38 -3.84 25.09 9.70
N PRO A 39 -2.69 24.91 10.39
CA PRO A 39 -2.24 23.57 10.78
C PRO A 39 -3.36 22.91 11.59
N GLN A 40 -3.82 21.77 11.09
CA GLN A 40 -4.86 20.99 11.74
C GLN A 40 -4.36 20.63 13.16
N PRO A 41 -5.18 20.81 14.21
CA PRO A 41 -4.75 20.59 15.58
C PRO A 41 -4.23 19.16 15.74
N THR A 42 -2.98 19.04 16.18
CA THR A 42 -2.33 17.76 16.46
C THR A 42 -3.20 16.99 17.45
N PRO A 43 -3.71 15.79 17.09
CA PRO A 43 -4.41 14.95 18.04
C PRO A 43 -3.49 14.67 19.25
N PRO A 44 -4.06 14.48 20.46
CA PRO A 44 -3.28 14.17 21.66
C PRO A 44 -2.33 12.99 21.40
N PRO A 45 -1.19 12.90 22.10
CA PRO A 45 -0.16 11.90 21.80
C PRO A 45 -0.67 10.50 22.11
N LYS A 46 -1.30 9.87 21.12
CA LYS A 46 -1.56 8.44 21.08
C LYS A 46 -0.24 7.78 20.70
N THR A 47 0.17 6.77 21.46
CA THR A 47 1.29 5.88 21.11
C THR A 47 0.98 5.26 19.73
N PRO A 48 1.72 5.59 18.66
CA PRO A 48 1.42 5.07 17.33
C PRO A 48 1.62 3.56 17.29
N LYS A 49 0.62 2.85 16.78
CA LYS A 49 0.64 1.40 16.61
C LYS A 49 1.01 1.03 15.18
N ILE A 50 2.17 0.42 14.99
CA ILE A 50 2.64 -0.04 13.69
C ILE A 50 2.37 -1.53 13.54
N PHE A 51 1.62 -1.92 12.51
CA PHE A 51 1.41 -3.34 12.20
C PHE A 51 2.40 -3.78 11.14
N ILE A 52 3.18 -4.80 11.47
CA ILE A 52 4.07 -5.48 10.54
C ILE A 52 3.36 -6.76 10.09
N VAL A 53 2.70 -6.68 8.93
CA VAL A 53 1.90 -7.78 8.37
C VAL A 53 2.70 -8.44 7.26
N PHE A 54 3.02 -9.72 7.41
CA PHE A 54 3.90 -10.39 6.46
C PHE A 54 3.48 -11.81 6.09
N TYR A 55 3.86 -12.20 4.89
CA TYR A 55 3.86 -13.59 4.45
C TYR A 55 5.30 -14.09 4.35
N SER A 56 5.61 -15.25 4.94
CA SER A 56 6.92 -15.87 4.82
C SER A 56 6.78 -17.38 4.65
N MET A 57 7.16 -17.90 3.48
CA MET A 57 7.17 -19.36 3.27
C MET A 57 8.37 -20.01 3.97
N TYR A 58 9.58 -19.50 3.72
CA TYR A 58 10.85 -20.09 4.18
C TYR A 58 11.53 -19.31 5.33
N GLY A 59 10.84 -18.36 5.95
CA GLY A 59 11.34 -17.62 7.13
C GLY A 59 12.21 -16.39 6.83
N HIS A 60 12.67 -16.16 5.60
CA HIS A 60 13.50 -14.98 5.28
C HIS A 60 12.78 -13.65 5.55
N VAL A 61 11.53 -13.53 5.11
CA VAL A 61 10.69 -12.34 5.36
C VAL A 61 10.38 -12.22 6.85
N GLU A 62 10.16 -13.33 7.56
CA GLU A 62 9.92 -13.32 9.01
C GLU A 62 11.14 -12.80 9.78
N ALA A 63 12.34 -13.24 9.41
CA ALA A 63 13.58 -12.76 10.02
C ALA A 63 13.76 -11.25 9.82
N LEU A 64 13.40 -10.72 8.63
CA LEU A 64 13.40 -9.29 8.37
C LEU A 64 12.33 -8.55 9.19
N ALA A 65 11.12 -9.10 9.27
CA ALA A 65 10.03 -8.54 10.06
C ALA A 65 10.38 -8.45 11.56
N LYS A 66 11.03 -9.49 12.12
CA LYS A 66 11.53 -9.50 13.51
C LYS A 66 12.56 -8.40 13.77
N LYS A 67 13.48 -8.18 12.82
CA LYS A 67 14.46 -7.07 12.90
C LYS A 67 13.77 -5.70 12.83
N MET A 68 12.78 -5.54 11.96
CA MET A 68 12.00 -4.30 11.86
C MET A 68 11.21 -4.04 13.15
N LYS A 69 10.59 -5.07 13.74
CA LYS A 69 9.92 -4.96 15.05
C LYS A 69 10.89 -4.47 16.12
N ALA A 70 12.05 -5.12 16.26
CA ALA A 70 13.06 -4.71 17.24
C ALA A 70 13.54 -3.26 17.02
N ALA A 71 13.68 -2.84 15.76
CA ALA A 71 14.04 -1.45 15.43
C ALA A 71 12.93 -0.45 15.79
N ILE A 72 11.67 -0.76 15.50
CA ILE A 72 10.54 0.13 15.83
C ILE A 72 10.33 0.22 17.34
N ASP A 73 10.38 -0.91 18.05
CA ASP A 73 10.23 -0.94 19.52
C ASP A 73 11.37 -0.20 20.24
N SER A 74 12.51 0.05 19.56
CA SER A 74 13.59 0.86 20.12
C SER A 74 13.28 2.37 20.14
N VAL A 75 12.26 2.81 19.41
CA VAL A 75 11.82 4.21 19.35
C VAL A 75 10.83 4.49 20.48
N GLN A 76 11.14 5.48 21.32
CA GLN A 76 10.27 5.83 22.45
C GLN A 76 8.88 6.27 21.97
N GLY A 77 7.85 5.70 22.60
CA GLY A 77 6.46 6.08 22.34
C GLY A 77 5.85 5.48 21.07
N VAL A 78 6.48 4.48 20.45
CA VAL A 78 5.94 3.73 19.30
C VAL A 78 5.89 2.24 19.65
N GLU A 79 4.85 1.54 19.18
CA GLU A 79 4.67 0.10 19.41
C GLU A 79 4.52 -0.62 18.07
N ALA A 80 5.25 -1.74 17.87
CA ALA A 80 5.06 -2.60 16.72
C ALA A 80 4.43 -3.95 17.08
N THR A 81 3.48 -4.43 16.27
CA THR A 81 2.92 -5.78 16.38
C THR A 81 3.17 -6.57 15.09
N LEU A 82 3.63 -7.81 15.22
CA LEU A 82 3.84 -8.73 14.10
C LEU A 82 2.56 -9.54 13.84
N TYR A 83 2.17 -9.64 12.57
CA TYR A 83 1.08 -10.49 12.12
C TYR A 83 1.50 -11.30 10.91
N ARG A 84 1.19 -12.60 10.94
CA ARG A 84 1.31 -13.49 9.77
C ARG A 84 0.04 -13.39 8.93
N VAL A 85 0.22 -13.35 7.62
CA VAL A 85 -0.87 -13.57 6.66
C VAL A 85 -1.28 -15.05 6.70
N PRO A 86 -2.60 -15.38 6.64
CA PRO A 86 -3.06 -16.76 6.54
C PRO A 86 -2.43 -17.52 5.37
N GLU A 87 -2.04 -18.77 5.61
CA GLU A 87 -1.56 -19.67 4.58
C GLU A 87 -2.73 -20.20 3.74
N THR A 88 -2.55 -20.29 2.42
CA THR A 88 -3.59 -20.75 1.48
C THR A 88 -3.28 -22.10 0.84
N LEU A 89 -2.04 -22.58 0.98
CA LEU A 89 -1.64 -23.91 0.54
C LEU A 89 -2.04 -24.97 1.58
N SER A 90 -2.32 -26.18 1.11
CA SER A 90 -2.58 -27.32 1.98
C SER A 90 -1.30 -27.85 2.64
N ASP A 91 -1.44 -28.53 3.77
CA ASP A 91 -0.33 -29.12 4.51
C ASP A 91 0.48 -30.13 3.67
N ASP A 92 -0.18 -30.89 2.78
CA ASP A 92 0.49 -31.81 1.84
C ASP A 92 1.42 -31.05 0.88
N VAL A 93 0.98 -29.91 0.35
CA VAL A 93 1.80 -29.07 -0.52
C VAL A 93 2.96 -28.47 0.27
N LEU A 94 2.71 -27.95 1.48
CA LEU A 94 3.75 -27.38 2.33
C LEU A 94 4.83 -28.41 2.70
N SER A 95 4.40 -29.64 3.02
CA SER A 95 5.28 -30.78 3.30
C SER A 95 6.17 -31.11 2.09
N LYS A 96 5.59 -31.22 0.89
CA LYS A 96 6.33 -31.46 -0.37
C LYS A 96 7.32 -30.34 -0.69
N MET A 97 6.96 -29.10 -0.36
CA MET A 97 7.83 -27.92 -0.53
C MET A 97 8.91 -27.79 0.55
N ARG A 98 8.90 -28.67 1.56
CA ARG A 98 9.79 -28.63 2.74
C ARG A 98 9.74 -27.27 3.43
N ALA A 99 8.54 -26.69 3.53
CA ALA A 99 8.35 -25.45 4.25
C ALA A 99 8.67 -25.69 5.74
N PRO A 100 9.48 -24.82 6.39
CA PRO A 100 9.77 -24.97 7.80
C PRO A 100 8.51 -24.73 8.64
N SER A 101 8.49 -25.30 9.85
CA SER A 101 7.51 -24.96 10.87
C SER A 101 7.58 -23.46 11.16
N LYS A 102 6.43 -22.86 11.41
CA LYS A 102 6.34 -21.43 11.69
C LYS A 102 6.48 -21.17 13.20
N ASP A 103 6.82 -19.94 13.55
CA ASP A 103 6.86 -19.50 14.96
C ASP A 103 5.43 -19.30 15.50
N ASP A 104 5.03 -20.08 16.50
CA ASP A 104 3.71 -20.02 17.11
C ASP A 104 3.48 -18.75 17.94
N ASN A 105 4.54 -18.02 18.30
CA ASN A 105 4.44 -16.76 19.05
C ASN A 105 3.95 -15.58 18.22
N ILE A 106 3.97 -15.68 16.88
CA ILE A 106 3.48 -14.61 16.01
C ILE A 106 2.03 -14.92 15.61
N PRO A 107 1.05 -14.10 15.98
CA PRO A 107 -0.34 -14.38 15.62
C PRO A 107 -0.55 -14.36 14.10
N VAL A 108 -1.46 -15.19 13.61
CA VAL A 108 -2.01 -15.06 12.26
C VAL A 108 -3.12 -14.01 12.30
N MET A 109 -3.18 -13.12 11.31
CA MET A 109 -4.27 -12.15 11.22
C MET A 109 -5.56 -12.86 10.78
N GLU A 110 -6.44 -13.13 11.73
CA GLU A 110 -7.71 -13.81 11.50
C GLU A 110 -8.73 -12.92 10.78
N SER A 111 -8.73 -11.63 11.12
CA SER A 111 -9.65 -10.62 10.59
C SER A 111 -8.87 -9.48 9.94
N VAL A 112 -9.12 -9.24 8.66
CA VAL A 112 -8.56 -8.06 7.98
C VAL A 112 -9.13 -6.75 8.52
N ALA A 113 -10.28 -6.77 9.21
CA ALA A 113 -10.88 -5.56 9.77
C ALA A 113 -9.99 -4.92 10.84
N ASP A 114 -9.15 -5.72 11.49
CA ASP A 114 -8.26 -5.31 12.58
C ASP A 114 -7.14 -4.39 12.07
N LEU A 115 -6.90 -4.35 10.75
CA LEU A 115 -6.04 -3.33 10.12
C LEU A 115 -6.52 -1.90 10.44
N ALA A 116 -7.80 -1.70 10.77
CA ALA A 116 -8.34 -0.40 11.18
C ALA A 116 -7.72 0.12 12.49
N GLU A 117 -7.11 -0.74 13.32
CA GLU A 117 -6.52 -0.36 14.61
C GLU A 117 -5.11 0.21 14.51
N ALA A 118 -4.39 -0.12 13.43
CA ALA A 118 -3.03 0.36 13.21
C ALA A 118 -3.01 1.85 12.83
N ASP A 119 -1.99 2.58 13.26
CA ASP A 119 -1.72 3.94 12.81
C ASP A 119 -0.77 3.95 11.59
N GLY A 120 -0.06 2.85 11.33
CA GLY A 120 0.77 2.66 10.13
C GLY A 120 1.12 1.20 9.87
N PHE A 121 1.62 0.91 8.67
CA PHE A 121 1.87 -0.46 8.22
C PHE A 121 3.27 -0.69 7.66
N LEU A 122 3.77 -1.90 7.87
CA LEU A 122 4.83 -2.49 7.07
C LEU A 122 4.34 -3.83 6.51
N PHE A 123 4.27 -3.94 5.19
CA PHE A 123 3.86 -5.16 4.51
C PHE A 123 5.06 -5.93 3.96
N GLY A 124 5.19 -7.20 4.36
CA GLY A 124 6.32 -8.05 4.00
C GLY A 124 5.93 -9.24 3.15
N PHE A 125 6.59 -9.48 2.02
CA PHE A 125 6.33 -10.70 1.23
C PHE A 125 7.50 -11.09 0.32
N PRO A 126 7.65 -12.39 -0.01
CA PRO A 126 8.62 -12.83 -0.98
C PRO A 126 8.15 -12.52 -2.41
N THR A 127 9.09 -12.34 -3.33
CA THR A 127 8.77 -12.23 -4.75
C THR A 127 8.35 -13.57 -5.35
N ARG A 128 7.25 -13.54 -6.10
CA ARG A 128 6.80 -14.61 -7.00
C ARG A 128 6.60 -14.01 -8.40
N PHE A 129 7.53 -14.30 -9.30
CA PHE A 129 7.51 -13.81 -10.69
C PHE A 129 7.35 -12.28 -10.82
N GLY A 130 8.10 -11.53 -9.99
CA GLY A 130 8.04 -10.06 -9.99
C GLY A 130 6.77 -9.48 -9.37
N THR A 131 5.98 -10.30 -8.65
CA THR A 131 4.76 -9.89 -7.94
C THR A 131 4.78 -10.44 -6.51
N MET A 132 3.83 -9.98 -5.68
CA MET A 132 3.63 -10.52 -4.34
C MET A 132 3.18 -11.99 -4.36
N ALA A 133 3.43 -12.71 -3.27
CA ALA A 133 2.89 -14.06 -3.10
C ALA A 133 1.35 -14.07 -3.11
N ALA A 134 0.75 -15.12 -3.65
CA ALA A 134 -0.70 -15.25 -3.77
C ALA A 134 -1.44 -15.12 -2.42
N GLN A 135 -0.82 -15.59 -1.33
CA GLN A 135 -1.30 -15.46 0.04
C GLN A 135 -1.46 -13.98 0.44
N MET A 136 -0.46 -13.15 0.17
CA MET A 136 -0.54 -11.71 0.42
C MET A 136 -1.60 -11.04 -0.46
N LYS A 137 -1.69 -11.46 -1.73
CA LYS A 137 -2.71 -10.93 -2.63
C LYS A 137 -4.13 -11.26 -2.15
N ALA A 138 -4.37 -12.51 -1.73
CA ALA A 138 -5.65 -12.94 -1.17
C ALA A 138 -6.01 -12.17 0.10
N PHE A 139 -5.03 -11.89 0.96
CA PHE A 139 -5.20 -11.04 2.13
C PHE A 139 -5.64 -9.62 1.76
N PHE A 140 -4.99 -8.98 0.80
CA PHE A 140 -5.43 -7.66 0.31
C PHE A 140 -6.81 -7.70 -0.33
N ASP A 141 -7.13 -8.74 -1.10
CA ASP A 141 -8.44 -8.89 -1.75
C ASP A 141 -9.59 -9.00 -0.72
N ALA A 142 -9.31 -9.53 0.47
CA ALA A 142 -10.27 -9.58 1.57
C ALA A 142 -10.56 -8.19 2.20
N THR A 143 -9.74 -7.16 1.94
CA THR A 143 -9.90 -5.81 2.52
C THR A 143 -10.99 -4.95 1.85
N GLY A 144 -11.80 -5.51 0.94
CA GLY A 144 -12.79 -4.76 0.17
C GLY A 144 -13.78 -3.92 1.00
N LYS A 145 -14.19 -4.41 2.19
CA LYS A 145 -15.04 -3.63 3.12
C LYS A 145 -14.31 -2.39 3.67
N LEU A 146 -13.05 -2.56 4.10
CA LEU A 146 -12.22 -1.45 4.58
C LEU A 146 -11.97 -0.41 3.51
N TRP A 147 -11.76 -0.85 2.26
CA TRP A 147 -11.61 0.04 1.12
C TRP A 147 -12.89 0.85 0.86
N LYS A 148 -14.05 0.18 0.83
CA LYS A 148 -15.35 0.85 0.67
C LYS A 148 -15.60 1.91 1.75
N GLU A 149 -15.21 1.62 2.98
CA GLU A 149 -15.37 2.51 4.14
C GLU A 149 -14.21 3.49 4.34
N GLN A 150 -13.20 3.49 3.47
CA GLN A 150 -11.99 4.33 3.56
C GLN A 150 -11.24 4.22 4.90
N LYS A 151 -11.35 3.09 5.59
CA LYS A 151 -10.80 2.90 6.96
C LYS A 151 -9.28 2.93 7.04
N LEU A 152 -8.61 2.67 5.92
CA LEU A 152 -7.14 2.70 5.84
C LEU A 152 -6.61 3.98 5.20
N SER A 153 -7.49 4.91 4.80
CA SER A 153 -7.09 6.16 4.16
C SER A 153 -6.27 7.04 5.11
N GLY A 154 -5.20 7.64 4.60
CA GLY A 154 -4.30 8.51 5.37
C GLY A 154 -3.28 7.79 6.26
N LYS A 155 -3.34 6.45 6.37
CA LYS A 155 -2.38 5.67 7.16
C LYS A 155 -1.10 5.41 6.34
N PRO A 156 0.09 5.79 6.81
CA PRO A 156 1.33 5.49 6.10
C PRO A 156 1.56 3.97 6.01
N ALA A 157 2.09 3.52 4.86
CA ALA A 157 2.44 2.14 4.61
C ALA A 157 3.80 2.04 3.92
N GLY A 158 4.61 1.08 4.34
CA GLY A 158 5.84 0.69 3.66
C GLY A 158 5.78 -0.78 3.24
N PHE A 159 6.60 -1.14 2.27
CA PHE A 159 6.73 -2.51 1.76
C PHE A 159 8.17 -3.00 1.92
N PHE A 160 8.32 -4.29 2.20
CA PHE A 160 9.62 -4.94 2.23
C PHE A 160 9.56 -6.31 1.59
N VAL A 161 10.57 -6.62 0.78
CA VAL A 161 10.55 -7.77 -0.12
C VAL A 161 11.79 -8.63 0.11
N SER A 162 11.64 -9.94 -0.07
CA SER A 162 12.75 -10.89 -0.09
C SER A 162 12.76 -11.69 -1.39
N THR A 163 13.93 -11.81 -2.00
CA THR A 163 14.14 -12.50 -3.29
C THR A 163 15.38 -13.38 -3.23
N GLY A 164 15.41 -14.44 -4.04
CA GLY A 164 16.57 -15.35 -4.08
C GLY A 164 17.80 -14.83 -4.83
N THR A 165 17.66 -13.79 -5.67
CA THR A 165 18.75 -13.26 -6.51
C THR A 165 18.69 -11.75 -6.63
N GLN A 166 19.83 -11.11 -6.88
CA GLN A 166 19.88 -9.70 -7.28
C GLN A 166 19.20 -9.53 -8.64
N GLY A 167 18.38 -8.48 -8.80
CA GLY A 167 17.58 -8.26 -10.01
C GLY A 167 16.38 -9.21 -10.17
N GLY A 168 16.16 -10.12 -9.21
CA GLY A 168 15.03 -11.06 -9.18
C GLY A 168 13.66 -10.44 -8.87
N GLY A 169 13.45 -9.16 -9.20
CA GLY A 169 12.18 -8.45 -9.02
C GLY A 169 11.99 -7.76 -7.68
N GLN A 170 13.06 -7.37 -6.98
CA GLN A 170 12.98 -6.59 -5.73
C GLN A 170 12.11 -5.35 -5.89
N GLU A 171 12.34 -4.61 -6.97
CA GLU A 171 11.66 -3.34 -7.25
C GLU A 171 10.26 -3.55 -7.83
N THR A 172 10.11 -4.47 -8.80
CA THR A 172 8.81 -4.68 -9.46
C THR A 172 7.76 -5.32 -8.56
N THR A 173 8.20 -6.01 -7.50
CA THR A 173 7.32 -6.65 -6.53
C THR A 173 6.77 -5.66 -5.49
N ALA A 174 7.55 -4.62 -5.17
CA ALA A 174 7.28 -3.68 -4.09
C ALA A 174 6.14 -2.70 -4.41
#